data_AF-G1TJX7-F1
#
_entry.id   AF-G1TJX7-F1
#
_cell.length_a   1.000
_cell.length_b   1.000
_cell.length_c   1.000
_cell.angle_alpha   90.00
_cell.angle_beta   90.00
_cell.angle_gamma   90.00
#
_symmetry.space_group_name_H-M   'P 1'
#
loop_
_entity.id
_entity.type
_entity.pdbx_description
1 polymer ?
#
loop_
_entity_poly.entity_id
_entity_poly.type
_entity_poly.pdbx_seq_one_letter_code
_entity_poly.pdbx_strand_id
1 'polypeptide(L)'
;MVVCTSRAKVMLYDDSNKQWLPAGTGPQAFSRVQIYHNPTANSFRVVGRKMQPDQQVVINCAIVRGIKYNQATPNFHQLTPALSPLPPPGGGPPPPPAPAAWASQNGPSPEEVEQHKR
;
A
#
# COMPACT_ATOMS: atom_id res chain seq x y z
N MET A 1 -0.03 2.50 18.29
CA MET A 1 -1.15 1.68 18.79
C MET A 1 -2.00 1.21 17.62
N VAL A 2 -2.53 -0.02 17.66
CA VAL A 2 -3.53 -0.49 16.68
C VAL A 2 -4.87 0.14 17.07
N VAL A 3 -5.49 0.87 16.14
CA VAL A 3 -6.80 1.50 16.33
C VAL A 3 -7.92 0.56 15.96
N CYS A 4 -7.77 -0.13 14.82
CA CYS A 4 -8.72 -1.12 14.37
C CYS A 4 -8.02 -2.22 13.59
N THR A 5 -8.71 -3.36 13.51
CA THR A 5 -8.32 -4.51 12.71
C THR A 5 -9.53 -4.96 11.90
N SER A 6 -9.28 -5.39 10.68
CA SER A 6 -10.29 -5.95 9.79
C SER A 6 -9.68 -7.09 8.99
N ARG A 7 -10.54 -7.97 8.49
CA ARG A 7 -10.17 -9.07 7.59
C ARG A 7 -10.72 -8.75 6.21
N ALA A 8 -9.84 -8.55 5.24
CA ALA A 8 -10.23 -8.20 3.88
C ALA A 8 -9.25 -8.79 2.86
N LYS A 9 -9.72 -8.94 1.62
CA LYS A 9 -8.82 -9.15 0.47
C LYS A 9 -8.36 -7.79 -0.02
N VAL A 10 -7.04 -7.57 -0.08
CA VAL A 10 -6.47 -6.30 -0.52
C VAL A 10 -6.33 -6.31 -2.04
N MET A 11 -6.79 -5.24 -2.67
CA MET A 11 -6.75 -5.03 -4.12
C MET A 11 -6.04 -3.72 -4.44
N LEU A 12 -5.31 -3.70 -5.56
CA LEU A 12 -4.77 -2.50 -6.17
C LEU A 12 -5.52 -2.24 -7.48
N TYR A 13 -5.87 -1.00 -7.75
CA TYR A 13 -6.49 -0.64 -9.01
C TYR A 13 -5.39 -0.37 -10.04
N ASP A 14 -5.46 -1.06 -11.17
CA ASP A 14 -4.61 -0.80 -12.34
C ASP A 14 -5.35 0.12 -13.30
N ASP A 15 -4.90 1.37 -13.39
CA ASP A 15 -5.49 2.39 -14.26
C ASP A 15 -5.34 2.08 -15.75
N SER A 16 -4.29 1.34 -16.14
CA SER A 16 -3.99 1.00 -17.54
C SER A 16 -5.04 0.04 -18.08
N ASN A 17 -5.31 -1.01 -17.30
CA ASN A 17 -6.25 -2.06 -17.68
C ASN A 17 -7.63 -1.89 -17.02
N LYS A 18 -7.85 -0.79 -16.30
CA LYS A 18 -9.10 -0.41 -15.61
C LYS A 18 -9.68 -1.52 -14.73
N GLN A 19 -8.82 -2.28 -14.07
CA GLN A 19 -9.22 -3.47 -13.32
C GLN A 19 -8.59 -3.53 -11.93
N TRP A 20 -9.25 -4.26 -11.03
CA TRP A 20 -8.71 -4.53 -9.70
C TRP A 20 -7.82 -5.77 -9.75
N LEU A 21 -6.57 -5.61 -9.35
CA LEU A 21 -5.59 -6.68 -9.24
C LEU A 21 -5.36 -7.08 -7.77
N PRO A 22 -5.10 -8.36 -7.48
CA PRO A 22 -4.77 -8.79 -6.12
C PRO A 22 -3.44 -8.17 -5.66
N ALA A 23 -3.40 -7.71 -4.42
CA ALA A 23 -2.17 -7.17 -3.84
C ALA A 23 -1.24 -8.27 -3.30
N GLY A 24 0.07 -8.09 -3.48
CA GLY A 24 1.13 -9.03 -3.08
C GLY A 24 1.46 -10.07 -4.15
N THR A 25 2.36 -11.00 -3.82
CA THR A 25 2.78 -12.08 -4.72
C THR A 25 1.91 -13.33 -4.50
N GLY A 26 1.67 -14.09 -5.57
CA GLY A 26 0.90 -15.34 -5.50
C GLY A 26 -0.61 -15.16 -5.42
N PRO A 27 -1.37 -16.23 -5.09
CA PRO A 27 -2.82 -16.23 -5.12
C PRO A 27 -3.44 -15.21 -4.17
N GLN A 28 -4.66 -14.80 -4.50
CA GLN A 28 -5.44 -13.91 -3.66
C GLN A 28 -5.84 -14.61 -2.35
N ALA A 29 -5.50 -13.99 -1.23
CA ALA A 29 -5.81 -14.50 0.10
C ALA A 29 -6.38 -13.40 1.00
N PHE A 30 -7.03 -13.82 2.07
CA PHE A 30 -7.42 -12.89 3.13
C PHE A 30 -6.20 -12.30 3.80
N SER A 31 -6.28 -11.02 4.09
CA SER A 31 -5.27 -10.27 4.80
C SER A 31 -5.86 -9.70 6.08
N ARG A 32 -5.04 -9.65 7.12
CA ARG A 32 -5.33 -8.90 8.33
C ARG A 32 -4.89 -7.46 8.09
N VAL A 33 -5.85 -6.57 7.93
CA VAL A 33 -5.65 -5.15 7.71
C VAL A 33 -5.79 -4.42 9.03
N GLN A 34 -4.77 -3.65 9.39
CA GLN A 34 -4.71 -2.93 10.65
C GLN A 34 -4.44 -1.46 10.40
N ILE A 35 -5.12 -0.60 11.15
CA ILE A 35 -4.81 0.82 11.18
C ILE A 35 -3.97 1.09 12.43
N TYR A 36 -2.78 1.63 12.21
CA TYR A 36 -1.86 2.03 13.27
C TYR A 36 -1.93 3.54 13.45
N HIS A 37 -2.05 3.98 14.70
CA HIS A 37 -1.91 5.37 15.12
C HIS A 37 -0.59 5.56 15.86
N ASN A 38 0.20 6.52 15.39
CA ASN A 38 1.37 7.05 16.08
C ASN A 38 0.98 8.38 16.75
N PRO A 39 0.73 8.40 18.08
CA PRO A 39 0.29 9.60 18.78
C PRO A 39 1.37 10.70 18.82
N THR A 40 2.65 10.32 18.82
CA THR A 40 3.77 11.28 18.84
C THR A 40 3.81 12.14 17.57
N ALA A 41 3.54 11.52 16.42
CA ALA A 41 3.50 12.20 15.13
C ALA A 41 2.07 12.52 14.66
N ASN A 42 1.06 12.24 15.49
CA ASN A 42 -0.37 12.27 15.15
C ASN A 42 -0.66 11.73 13.73
N SER A 43 -0.09 10.57 13.42
CA SER A 43 -0.14 10.00 12.06
C SER A 43 -0.76 8.62 12.07
N PHE A 44 -1.47 8.30 10.98
CA PHE A 44 -2.16 7.04 10.81
C PHE A 44 -1.57 6.28 9.61
N ARG A 45 -1.52 4.96 9.69
CA ARG A 45 -1.07 4.10 8.58
C ARG A 45 -1.93 2.86 8.49
N VAL A 46 -2.25 2.45 7.27
CA VAL A 46 -2.87 1.15 6.97
C VAL A 46 -1.75 0.16 6.67
N VAL A 47 -1.73 -0.95 7.40
CA VAL A 47 -0.83 -2.07 7.14
C VAL A 47 -1.67 -3.33 7.02
N GLY A 48 -1.58 -4.00 5.87
CA GLY A 48 -2.25 -5.27 5.62
C GLY A 48 -1.24 -6.37 5.38
N ARG A 49 -1.39 -7.48 6.09
CA ARG A 49 -0.55 -8.67 5.94
C ARG A 49 -1.39 -9.87 5.56
N LYS A 50 -0.93 -10.69 4.61
CA LYS A 50 -1.62 -11.95 4.27
C LYS A 50 -1.73 -12.83 5.51
N MET A 51 -2.86 -13.50 5.67
CA MET A 51 -3.06 -14.51 6.71
C MET A 51 -2.44 -15.85 6.28
N GLN A 52 -1.14 -15.81 5.97
CA GLN A 52 -0.32 -16.94 5.56
C GLN A 52 0.94 -16.96 6.46
N PRO A 53 1.69 -18.08 6.51
CA PRO A 53 2.88 -18.19 7.37
C PRO A 53 3.93 -17.11 7.10
N ASP A 54 4.05 -16.67 5.84
CA ASP A 54 4.96 -15.62 5.39
C ASP A 54 4.58 -14.20 5.86
N GLN A 55 3.33 -14.02 6.30
CA GLN A 55 2.75 -12.73 6.70
C GLN A 55 3.07 -11.58 5.73
N GLN A 56 3.08 -11.87 4.42
CA GLN A 56 3.47 -10.90 3.40
C GLN A 56 2.71 -9.58 3.54
N VAL A 57 3.44 -8.45 3.55
CA VAL A 57 2.85 -7.12 3.54
C VAL A 57 2.29 -6.83 2.15
N VAL A 58 0.96 -6.68 2.07
CA VAL A 58 0.24 -6.42 0.81
C VAL A 58 -0.20 -4.96 0.67
N ILE A 59 -0.22 -4.22 1.78
CA ILE A 59 -0.43 -2.78 1.78
C ILE A 59 0.32 -2.18 2.96
N ASN A 60 1.07 -1.11 2.70
CA ASN A 60 1.69 -0.27 3.71
C ASN A 60 1.57 1.17 3.22
N CYS A 61 0.56 1.88 3.72
CA CYS A 61 0.22 3.21 3.24
C CYS A 61 -0.06 4.16 4.40
N ALA A 62 0.49 5.38 4.34
CA ALA A 62 0.17 6.43 5.28
C ALA A 62 -1.20 7.05 4.96
N ILE A 63 -2.04 7.20 5.98
CA ILE A 63 -3.28 7.96 5.87
C ILE A 63 -2.93 9.43 6.08
N VAL A 64 -2.81 10.15 4.97
CA VAL A 64 -2.53 11.59 4.95
C VAL A 64 -3.82 12.39 4.78
N ARG A 65 -3.76 13.70 5.09
CA ARG A 65 -4.89 14.60 4.81
C ARG A 65 -5.18 14.62 3.31
N GLY A 66 -6.46 14.59 2.95
CA GLY A 66 -6.90 14.61 1.55
C GLY A 66 -7.18 13.24 0.93
N ILE A 67 -6.82 12.12 1.59
CA ILE A 67 -7.28 10.80 1.13
C ILE A 67 -8.81 10.79 1.03
N LYS A 68 -9.31 10.35 -0.11
CA LYS A 68 -10.74 10.14 -0.33
C LYS A 68 -11.06 8.69 0.04
N TYR A 69 -11.90 8.53 1.05
CA TYR A 69 -12.47 7.25 1.42
C TYR A 69 -13.82 7.08 0.73
N ASN A 70 -13.99 5.98 0.00
CA ASN A 70 -15.21 5.64 -0.71
C ASN A 70 -15.66 4.23 -0.33
N GLN A 71 -16.84 4.11 0.27
CA GLN A 71 -17.47 2.83 0.54
C GLN A 71 -18.36 2.46 -0.65
N ALA A 72 -17.81 1.76 -1.64
CA ALA A 72 -18.58 1.40 -2.84
C ALA A 72 -19.67 0.36 -2.53
N THR A 73 -19.41 -0.56 -1.60
CA THR A 73 -20.42 -1.49 -1.05
C THR A 73 -20.16 -1.70 0.45
N PRO A 74 -21.08 -2.34 1.20
CA PRO A 74 -20.85 -2.68 2.61
C PRO A 74 -19.58 -3.50 2.88
N ASN A 75 -19.08 -4.22 1.87
CA ASN A 75 -17.89 -5.08 1.98
C ASN A 75 -16.71 -4.59 1.13
N PHE A 76 -16.86 -3.48 0.40
CA PHE A 76 -15.84 -2.97 -0.51
C PHE A 76 -15.59 -1.48 -0.27
N HIS A 77 -14.39 -1.20 0.20
CA HIS A 77 -13.94 0.11 0.60
C HIS A 77 -12.68 0.47 -0.20
N GLN A 78 -12.68 1.67 -0.75
CA GLN A 78 -11.59 2.21 -1.56
C GLN A 78 -11.00 3.43 -0.87
N LEU A 79 -9.67 3.50 -0.87
CA LEU A 79 -8.92 4.68 -0.46
C LEU A 79 -8.16 5.17 -1.67
N THR A 80 -8.51 6.35 -2.16
CA THR A 80 -7.75 7.01 -3.22
C THR A 80 -6.83 8.01 -2.54
N PRO A 81 -5.49 7.90 -2.70
CA PRO A 81 -4.59 8.94 -2.24
C PRO A 81 -5.04 10.26 -2.87
N ALA A 82 -5.05 11.34 -2.09
CA ALA A 82 -5.02 12.65 -2.70
C ALA A 82 -3.73 12.69 -3.50
N LEU A 83 -3.82 12.54 -4.82
CA LEU A 83 -2.84 13.14 -5.69
C LEU A 83 -2.84 14.61 -5.26
N SER A 84 -1.80 15.06 -4.55
CA SER A 84 -1.41 16.46 -4.62
C SER A 84 -1.50 16.82 -6.09
N PRO A 85 -2.24 17.88 -6.49
CA PRO A 85 -2.46 18.18 -7.89
C PRO A 85 -1.09 18.12 -8.54
N LEU A 86 -0.89 17.12 -9.41
CA LEU A 86 0.30 17.10 -10.24
C LEU A 86 0.26 18.46 -10.93
N PRO A 87 1.31 19.28 -10.82
CA PRO A 87 1.36 20.49 -11.64
C PRO A 87 1.10 20.04 -13.10
N PRO A 88 0.34 20.83 -13.87
CA PRO A 88 0.05 20.49 -15.26
C PRO A 88 1.36 20.11 -15.98
N PRO A 89 1.31 19.17 -16.94
CA PRO A 89 2.51 18.71 -17.63
C PRO A 89 3.08 19.86 -18.45
N GLY A 90 4.03 20.59 -17.86
CA GLY A 90 4.64 21.76 -18.47
C GLY A 90 5.24 22.72 -17.45
N GLY A 91 6.52 22.55 -17.15
CA GLY A 91 7.36 23.67 -16.69
C GLY A 91 8.03 23.58 -15.32
N GLY A 92 7.99 22.45 -14.61
CA GLY A 92 8.73 22.28 -13.35
C GLY A 92 10.00 21.43 -13.51
N PRO A 93 11.13 21.77 -12.88
CA PRO A 93 12.27 20.86 -12.80
C PRO A 93 11.84 19.55 -12.12
N PRO A 94 12.44 18.40 -12.48
CA PRO A 94 12.02 17.09 -11.99
C PRO A 94 12.05 17.04 -10.45
N PRO A 95 11.13 16.29 -9.82
CA PRO A 95 11.19 16.08 -8.38
C PRO A 95 12.54 15.46 -8.00
N PRO A 96 13.11 15.82 -6.83
CA PRO A 96 14.34 15.22 -6.37
C PRO A 96 14.17 13.70 -6.26
N PRO A 97 15.20 12.91 -6.59
CA PRO A 97 15.14 11.46 -6.43
C PRO A 97 14.80 11.14 -4.97
N ALA A 98 13.93 10.14 -4.77
CA ALA A 98 13.60 9.66 -3.44
C ALA A 98 14.89 9.32 -2.66
N PRO A 99 14.98 9.63 -1.35
CA PRO A 99 16.15 9.26 -0.56
C PRO A 99 16.40 7.76 -0.67
N ALA A 100 17.67 7.36 -0.91
CA ALA A 100 18.05 5.95 -1.08
C ALA A 100 17.55 5.03 0.06
N ALA A 101 17.36 5.59 1.27
CA ALA A 101 16.79 4.90 2.43
C ALA A 101 15.38 4.32 2.20
N TRP A 102 14.59 4.87 1.27
CA TRP A 102 13.24 4.39 0.96
C TRP A 102 13.26 3.11 0.09
N ALA A 103 14.27 2.97 -0.77
CA ALA A 103 14.46 1.79 -1.61
C ALA A 103 14.99 0.60 -0.78
N SER A 104 15.85 0.86 0.21
CA SER A 104 16.45 -0.18 1.06
C SER A 104 15.47 -0.87 2.00
N GLN A 105 14.27 -0.34 2.21
CA GLN A 105 13.27 -0.93 3.12
C GLN A 105 12.28 -1.88 2.41
N ASN A 106 12.25 -1.89 1.08
CA ASN A 106 11.30 -2.70 0.29
C ASN A 106 11.99 -3.49 -0.84
N GLY A 107 13.31 -3.67 -0.77
CA GLY A 107 14.01 -4.58 -1.68
C GLY A 107 13.79 -6.03 -1.26
N PRO A 108 13.65 -6.98 -2.21
CA PRO A 108 13.63 -8.40 -1.88
C PRO A 108 14.92 -8.78 -1.14
N SER A 109 14.81 -9.68 -0.16
CA SER A 109 15.98 -10.20 0.55
C SER A 109 16.91 -10.86 -0.48
N PRO A 110 18.25 -10.80 -0.34
CA PRO A 110 19.17 -11.52 -1.21
C PRO A 110 18.84 -13.01 -1.37
N GLU A 111 18.15 -13.59 -0.38
CA GLU A 111 17.67 -14.98 -0.42
C GLU A 111 16.54 -15.22 -1.44
N GLU A 112 15.71 -14.22 -1.76
CA GLU A 112 14.63 -14.33 -2.75
C GLU A 112 15.14 -14.26 -4.20
N VAL A 113 16.33 -13.68 -4.41
CA VAL A 113 16.94 -13.54 -5.74
C VAL A 113 17.56 -14.86 -6.20
N GLU A 114 18.08 -15.68 -5.28
CA GLU A 114 18.78 -16.92 -5.63
C GLU A 114 17.84 -18.07 -6.00
N GLN A 115 16.61 -18.08 -5.47
CA GLN A 115 15.63 -19.12 -5.80
C GLN A 115 15.04 -19.00 -7.21
N HIS A 116 15.09 -17.84 -7.86
CA HIS A 116 14.52 -17.63 -9.19
C HIS A 116 15.45 -18.03 -10.35
N LYS A 117 16.63 -18.62 -10.06
CA LYS A 117 17.63 -18.96 -11.08
C LYS A 117 17.93 -20.45 -11.22
N ARG A 118 17.05 -21.34 -10.77
CA ARG A 118 17.18 -22.79 -10.96
C ARG A 118 15.94 -23.38 -11.61
#